data_AF-A0A1G2GVM7-F1
#
_entry.id   AF-A0A1G2GVM7-F1
#
_cell.length_a   1.000
_cell.length_b   1.000
_cell.length_c   1.000
_cell.angle_alpha   90.00
_cell.angle_beta   90.00
_cell.angle_gamma   90.00
#
_symmetry.space_group_name_H-M   'P 1'
#
loop_
_entity.id
_entity.type
_entity.pdbx_description
1 polymer ?
#
loop_
_entity_poly.entity_id
_entity_poly.type
_entity_poly.pdbx_seq_one_letter_code
_entity_poly.pdbx_strand_id
1 'polypeptide(L)' 'MVTVLDDKKLKALVKESVREAVNAEFTKLGAFLSPYISKEEQKDIEKRYGRPSRSTATVYRFRA' A
#
# COMPACT_ATOMS: atom_id res chain seq x y z
N MET A 1 0.79 19.64 34.31
CA MET A 1 -0.44 19.03 33.76
C MET A 1 -0.08 17.59 33.38
N VAL A 2 -0.45 16.61 34.20
CA VAL A 2 -0.10 15.20 33.93
C VAL A 2 -1.15 14.67 32.97
N THR A 3 -0.77 14.47 31.71
CA THR A 3 -1.62 13.82 30.72
C THR A 3 -1.70 12.35 31.08
N VAL A 4 -2.78 11.95 31.75
CA VAL A 4 -3.14 10.53 31.88
C VAL A 4 -3.46 10.06 30.46
N LEU A 5 -2.47 9.47 29.80
CA LEU A 5 -2.65 8.83 28.50
C LEU A 5 -3.57 7.65 28.70
N ASP A 6 -4.76 7.70 28.10
CA ASP A 6 -5.64 6.53 28.02
C ASP A 6 -4.89 5.45 27.22
N ASP A 7 -4.52 4.36 27.91
CA ASP A 7 -3.79 3.24 27.34
C ASP A 7 -4.40 2.73 26.02
N LYS A 8 -5.72 2.84 25.88
CA LYS A 8 -6.42 2.45 24.64
C LYS A 8 -6.06 3.37 23.48
N LYS A 9 -5.97 4.68 23.71
CA LYS A 9 -5.60 5.66 22.68
C LYS A 9 -4.14 5.52 22.28
N LEU A 10 -3.25 5.30 23.25
CA LEU A 10 -1.84 5.07 22.97
C LEU A 10 -1.64 3.81 22.12
N LYS A 11 -2.31 2.71 22.49
CA LYS A 11 -2.26 1.46 21.72
C LYS A 11 -2.83 1.61 20.31
N ALA A 12 -3.90 2.38 20.15
CA ALA A 12 -4.49 2.67 18.85
C ALA A 12 -3.51 3.44 17.95
N LEU A 13 -2.90 4.50 18.49
CA LEU A 13 -1.93 5.33 17.78
C LEU A 13 -0.70 4.52 17.36
N VAL A 14 -0.13 3.71 18.27
CA VAL A 14 1.00 2.84 17.95
C VAL A 14 0.63 1.83 16.85
N LYS A 15 -0.56 1.22 16.93
CA LYS A 15 -1.02 0.26 15.92
C LYS A 15 -1.19 0.90 14.54
N GLU A 16 -1.68 2.14 14.50
CA GLU A 16 -1.84 2.90 13.27
C GLU A 16 -0.48 3.26 12.67
N SER A 17 0.44 3.80 13.46
CA SER A 17 1.79 4.12 13.00
C SER A 17 2.55 2.90 12.48
N VAL A 18 2.47 1.76 13.16
CA VAL A 18 3.08 0.51 12.68
C VAL A 18 2.43 0.03 11.39
N ARG A 19 1.08 0.10 11.29
CA ARG A 19 0.37 -0.27 10.07
C ARG A 19 0.79 0.59 8.87
N GLU A 20 0.93 1.90 9.06
CA GLU A 20 1.39 2.81 8.01
C GLU A 20 2.80 2.49 7.54
N ALA A 21 3.74 2.32 8.48
CA ALA A 21 5.12 1.96 8.17
C ALA A 21 5.20 0.64 7.39
N VAL A 22 4.48 -0.39 7.86
CA VAL A 22 4.42 -1.70 7.20
C VAL A 22 3.82 -1.57 5.79
N ASN A 23 2.70 -0.87 5.63
CA ASN A 23 2.07 -0.68 4.31
C ASN A 23 2.99 0.02 3.31
N ALA A 24 3.75 1.02 3.77
CA ALA A 24 4.71 1.73 2.93
C ALA A 24 5.83 0.80 2.44
N GLU A 25 6.40 -0.01 3.33
CA GLU A 25 7.45 -0.97 2.97
C GLU A 25 6.95 -2.12 2.10
N PHE A 26 5.74 -2.65 2.37
CA PHE A 26 5.12 -3.67 1.53
C PHE A 26 4.84 -3.17 0.10
N THR A 27 4.49 -1.90 -0.06
CA THR A 27 4.31 -1.31 -1.40
C THR A 27 5.62 -1.31 -2.19
N LYS A 28 6.74 -0.92 -1.54
CA LYS A 28 8.07 -0.97 -2.16
C LYS A 28 8.50 -2.39 -2.49
N LEU A 29 8.27 -3.33 -1.57
CA LEU A 29 8.54 -4.75 -1.79
C LEU A 29 7.73 -5.31 -2.96
N GLY A 30 6.45 -4.96 -3.06
CA GLY A 30 5.61 -5.35 -4.20
C GLY A 30 6.14 -4.83 -5.54
N ALA A 31 6.64 -3.58 -5.57
CA ALA A 31 7.28 -3.03 -6.76
C ALA A 31 8.60 -3.74 -7.09
N PHE A 32 9.42 -4.05 -6.08
CA PHE A 32 10.70 -4.76 -6.24
C PHE A 32 10.50 -6.19 -6.76
N LEU A 33 9.49 -6.90 -6.27
CA LEU A 33 9.16 -8.26 -6.68
C LEU A 33 8.33 -8.32 -7.96
N SER A 34 7.92 -7.18 -8.51
CA SER A 34 7.19 -7.15 -9.77
C SER A 34 8.10 -7.65 -10.90
N PRO A 35 7.61 -8.55 -11.79
CA PRO A 35 8.32 -8.89 -13.00
C PRO A 35 8.69 -7.65 -13.80
N TYR A 36 9.82 -7.70 -14.49
CA TYR A 36 10.17 -6.68 -15.47
C TYR A 36 9.14 -6.68 -16.60
N ILE A 37 8.61 -5.49 -16.92
CA ILE A 37 7.67 -5.27 -18.03
C ILE A 37 8.33 -4.26 -18.96
N SER A 38 8.47 -4.60 -20.24
CA SER A 38 8.99 -3.68 -21.26
C SER A 38 8.02 -2.53 -21.53
N LYS A 39 8.52 -1.45 -22.17
CA LYS A 39 7.66 -0.30 -22.51
C LYS A 39 6.60 -0.68 -23.54
N GLU A 40 6.92 -1.62 -24.42
CA GLU A 40 6.05 -2.16 -25.45
C GLU A 40 4.92 -2.98 -24.82
N GLU A 41 5.26 -3.88 -23.90
CA GLU A 41 4.28 -4.67 -23.14
C GLU A 41 3.37 -3.78 -22.29
N GLN A 42 3.94 -2.79 -21.58
CA GLN A 42 3.15 -1.85 -20.78
C GLN A 42 2.13 -1.09 -21.65
N LYS A 43 2.53 -0.66 -22.87
CA LYS A 43 1.62 0.00 -23.82
C LYS A 43 0.51 -0.93 -24.31
N ASP A 44 0.81 -2.20 -24.58
CA ASP A 44 -0.20 -3.18 -24.99
C ASP A 44 -1.19 -3.48 -23.84
N ILE A 45 -0.70 -3.60 -22.62
CA ILE A 45 -1.53 -3.76 -21.41
C ILE A 45 -2.48 -2.55 -21.26
N GLU A 46 -1.97 -1.33 -21.32
CA GLU A 46 -2.78 -0.12 -21.20
C GLU A 46 -3.81 0.01 -22.34
N LYS A 47 -3.45 -0.42 -23.56
CA LYS A 47 -4.38 -0.43 -24.70
C LYS A 47 -5.53 -1.42 -24.50
N ARG A 48 -5.26 -2.59 -23.95
CA ARG A 48 -6.26 -3.68 -23.77
C ARG A 48 -7.14 -3.47 -22.55
N TYR A 49 -6.57 -3.00 -21.46
CA TYR A 49 -7.23 -2.97 -20.14
C TYR A 49 -7.47 -1.55 -19.62
N GLY A 50 -6.97 -0.52 -20.31
CA GLY A 50 -6.98 0.85 -19.83
C GLY A 50 -5.88 1.10 -18.80
N ARG A 51 -5.69 2.38 -18.45
CA ARG A 51 -4.77 2.75 -17.37
C ARG A 51 -5.48 2.59 -16.03
N PRO A 52 -4.90 1.90 -15.04
CA PRO A 52 -5.51 1.78 -13.73
C PRO A 52 -5.72 3.19 -13.15
N SER A 53 -6.95 3.47 -12.70
CA SER A 53 -7.24 4.75 -12.05
C SER A 53 -6.49 4.81 -10.72
N ARG A 54 -6.10 6.01 -10.26
CA ARG A 54 -5.43 6.18 -8.96
C ARG A 54 -6.28 5.69 -7.79
N SER A 55 -7.61 5.64 -7.92
CA SER A 55 -8.50 5.05 -6.91
C SER A 55 -8.56 3.52 -7.01
N THR A 56 -8.42 2.95 -8.21
CA THR A 56 -8.39 1.48 -8.44
C THR A 56 -7.02 0.86 -8.17
N ALA A 57 -5.95 1.65 -8.20
CA ALA A 57 -4.61 1.26 -7.73
C ALA A 57 -4.55 1.06 -6.20
N THR A 58 -5.68 1.23 -5.50
CA THR A 58 -5.84 0.82 -4.11
C THR A 58 -5.94 -0.71 -4.04
N VAL A 59 -4.77 -1.35 -4.14
CA VAL A 59 -4.41 -2.60 -3.48
C VAL A 59 -5.31 -3.80 -3.79
N TYR A 60 -4.80 -4.76 -4.57
CA TYR A 60 -5.10 -6.17 -4.31
C TYR A 60 -4.66 -6.46 -2.88
N ARG A 61 -5.51 -6.16 -1.89
CA ARG A 61 -5.30 -6.65 -0.53
C ARG A 61 -5.44 -8.15 -0.67
N PHE A 62 -4.34 -8.87 -0.45
CA PHE A 62 -4.39 -10.29 -0.17
C PHE A 62 -5.39 -10.46 0.98
N ARG A 63 -6.60 -10.94 0.67
CA ARG A 63 -7.51 -11.47 1.68
C ARG A 63 -6.96 -12.86 1.99
N ALA A 64 -6.26 -12.96 3.11
CA ALA A 64 -6.17 -14.21 3.86
C ALA A 64 -7.53 -14.46 4.53
#